data_AF-A0A924ZUG6-F1
#
_entry.id   AF-A0A924ZUG6-F1
#
_cell.length_a   1.000
_cell.length_b   1.000
_cell.length_c   1.000
_cell.angle_alpha   90.00
_cell.angle_beta   90.00
_cell.angle_gamma   90.00
#
_symmetry.space_group_name_H-M   'P 1'
#
loop_
_entity.id
_entity.type
_entity.pdbx_description
1 polymer ?
#
loop_
_entity_poly.entity_id
_entity_poly.type
_entity_poly.pdbx_seq_one_letter_code
_entity_poly.pdbx_strand_id
1 'polypeptide(L)' 'KIPRKGGPGITKSDLLIINKIDLAPMVGASLEVMAKDAKRMRGERPFLFSNMKENFGLDEIIGFIEKQGLLTP' A
#
# COMPACT_ATOMS: atom_id res chain seq x y z
N LYS A 1 6.82 -4.93 10.18
CA LYS A 1 7.59 -3.73 10.62
C LYS A 1 8.11 -2.85 9.46
N ILE A 2 7.77 -3.13 8.18
CA ILE A 2 8.37 -2.42 7.04
C ILE A 2 8.00 -0.92 6.97
N PRO A 3 6.72 -0.50 7.07
CA PRO A 3 6.38 0.93 6.93
C PRO A 3 7.13 1.82 7.93
N ARG A 4 7.37 1.34 9.15
CA ARG A 4 8.11 2.07 10.20
C ARG A 4 9.54 2.47 9.82
N LYS A 5 10.18 1.79 8.85
CA LYS A 5 11.57 2.08 8.47
C LYS A 5 11.72 3.43 7.75
N GLY A 6 10.65 3.99 7.18
CA GLY A 6 10.67 5.35 6.64
C GLY A 6 11.61 5.59 5.44
N GLY A 7 12.06 4.55 4.75
CA GLY A 7 12.93 4.69 3.57
C GLY A 7 12.23 5.43 2.41
N PRO A 8 12.96 5.90 1.38
CA PRO A 8 12.41 6.71 0.29
C PRO A 8 11.22 6.07 -0.43
N GLY A 9 11.25 4.75 -0.65
CA GLY A 9 10.10 4.04 -1.23
C GLY A 9 8.85 4.03 -0.34
N ILE A 10 9.00 4.24 0.97
CA ILE A 10 7.89 4.36 1.92
C ILE A 10 7.46 5.80 2.09
N THR A 11 8.37 6.78 2.08
CA THR A 11 8.04 8.18 2.40
C THR A 11 7.76 9.05 1.18
N LYS A 12 8.33 8.70 0.01
CA LYS A 12 8.32 9.57 -1.18
C LYS A 12 7.59 8.98 -2.39
N SER A 13 7.31 7.67 -2.44
CA SER A 13 6.58 7.10 -3.58
C SER A 13 5.19 7.71 -3.72
N ASP A 14 4.70 7.87 -4.94
CA ASP A 14 3.36 8.41 -5.20
C ASP A 14 2.25 7.49 -4.67
N LEU A 15 2.49 6.17 -4.73
CA LEU A 15 1.66 5.14 -4.11
C LEU A 15 2.53 4.11 -3.39
N LEU A 16 2.08 3.64 -2.23
CA LEU A 16 2.66 2.48 -1.53
C LEU A 16 1.65 1.34 -1.54
N ILE A 17 2.06 0.17 -2.01
CA ILE A 17 1.24 -1.04 -1.98
C ILE A 17 1.78 -1.98 -0.91
N ILE A 18 0.93 -2.35 0.04
CA ILE A 18 1.18 -3.36 1.05
C ILE A 18 0.48 -4.65 0.62
N ASN A 19 1.19 -5.46 -0.15
CA ASN A 19 0.67 -6.69 -0.74
C ASN A 19 0.80 -7.91 0.19
N LYS A 20 0.08 -8.98 -0.13
CA LYS A 20 0.03 -10.27 0.58
C LYS A 20 -0.52 -10.16 1.99
N ILE A 21 -1.58 -9.37 2.17
CA ILE A 21 -2.21 -9.17 3.48
C ILE A 21 -2.76 -10.46 4.10
N ASP A 22 -3.07 -11.46 3.27
CA ASP A 22 -3.51 -12.79 3.66
C ASP A 22 -2.48 -13.54 4.52
N LEU A 23 -1.19 -13.24 4.35
CA LEU A 23 -0.12 -13.86 5.14
C LEU A 23 0.04 -13.24 6.53
N ALA A 24 -0.63 -12.12 6.83
CA ALA A 24 -0.45 -11.40 8.08
C ALA A 24 -0.66 -12.26 9.34
N PRO A 25 -1.70 -13.14 9.42
CA PRO A 25 -1.88 -14.03 10.56
C PRO A 25 -0.74 -15.06 10.71
N MET A 26 -0.19 -15.54 9.59
CA MET A 26 0.84 -16.58 9.58
C MET A 26 2.22 -16.06 9.99
N VAL A 27 2.50 -14.77 9.76
CA VAL A 27 3.80 -14.15 10.08
C VAL A 27 3.75 -13.27 11.33
N GLY A 28 2.64 -13.30 12.09
CA GLY A 28 2.45 -12.46 13.28
C GLY A 28 2.47 -10.96 12.97
N ALA A 29 1.99 -10.56 11.79
CA ALA A 29 1.91 -9.16 11.38
C ALA A 29 0.53 -8.57 11.70
N SER A 30 0.51 -7.35 12.24
CA SER A 30 -0.71 -6.57 12.44
C SER A 30 -0.90 -5.57 11.30
N LEU A 31 -1.98 -5.73 10.54
CA LEU A 31 -2.36 -4.80 9.47
C LEU A 31 -2.69 -3.41 10.02
N GLU A 32 -3.31 -3.33 11.20
CA GLU A 32 -3.60 -2.08 11.89
C GLU A 32 -2.33 -1.28 12.22
N VAL A 33 -1.32 -1.95 12.78
CA VAL A 33 -0.02 -1.32 13.07
C VAL A 33 0.65 -0.85 11.77
N MET A 34 0.55 -1.63 10.69
CA MET A 34 1.08 -1.25 9.40
C MET A 34 0.36 -0.03 8.81
N ALA A 35 -0.96 0.06 8.95
CA ALA A 35 -1.75 1.21 8.50
C ALA A 35 -1.37 2.49 9.26
N LYS A 36 -1.24 2.39 10.60
CA LYS A 36 -0.80 3.51 11.46
C LYS A 36 0.61 3.98 11.10
N ASP A 37 1.55 3.03 10.95
CA ASP A 37 2.94 3.34 10.60
C ASP A 37 3.02 3.94 9.18
N ALA A 38 2.26 3.42 8.20
CA ALA A 38 2.22 3.96 6.84
C ALA A 38 1.67 5.40 6.83
N LYS A 39 0.53 5.65 7.48
CA LYS A 39 -0.07 6.99 7.59
C LYS A 39 0.90 7.99 8.24
N ARG A 40 1.58 7.59 9.32
CA ARG A 40 2.57 8.43 10.00
C ARG A 40 3.76 8.78 9.10
N MET A 41 4.29 7.82 8.35
CA MET A 41 5.47 8.04 7.51
C MET A 41 5.16 8.77 6.20
N ARG A 42 3.92 8.67 5.71
CA ARG A 42 3.50 9.18 4.38
C ARG A 42 2.73 10.50 4.43
N GLY A 43 2.20 10.88 5.58
CA GLY A 43 1.30 12.03 5.68
C GLY A 43 0.04 11.77 4.87
N GLU A 44 -0.22 12.62 3.87
CA GLU A 44 -1.38 12.51 2.98
C GLU A 44 -1.16 11.60 1.77
N ARG A 45 0.08 11.14 1.52
CA ARG A 45 0.36 10.28 0.37
C ARG A 45 -0.35 8.93 0.50
N PRO A 46 -1.02 8.45 -0.55
CA PRO A 46 -1.86 7.26 -0.46
C PRO A 46 -1.03 6.00 -0.26
N PHE A 47 -1.67 5.01 0.37
CA PHE A 47 -1.22 3.63 0.39
C PHE A 47 -2.44 2.71 0.30
N LEU A 48 -2.23 1.50 -0.23
CA LEU A 48 -3.27 0.49 -0.37
C LEU A 48 -2.79 -0.83 0.23
N PHE A 49 -3.72 -1.56 0.85
CA PHE A 49 -3.54 -2.97 1.13
C PHE A 49 -3.99 -3.78 -0.07
N SER A 50 -3.28 -4.87 -0.37
CA SER A 50 -3.66 -5.73 -1.48
C SER A 50 -3.36 -7.21 -1.25
N ASN A 51 -4.07 -8.05 -1.99
CA ASN A 51 -3.74 -9.45 -2.20
C ASN A 51 -3.96 -9.77 -3.68
N MET A 52 -2.85 -9.77 -4.44
CA MET A 52 -2.88 -10.02 -5.88
C MET A 52 -3.32 -11.44 -6.27
N LYS A 53 -3.31 -12.40 -5.34
CA LYS A 53 -3.80 -13.76 -5.62
C LYS A 53 -5.33 -13.81 -5.71
N GLU A 54 -5.98 -12.98 -4.89
CA GLU A 54 -7.45 -12.90 -4.80
C GLU A 54 -8.00 -11.64 -5.50
N ASN A 55 -7.15 -10.94 -6.26
CA ASN A 55 -7.44 -9.63 -6.89
C ASN A 55 -7.90 -8.52 -5.91
N PHE A 56 -7.71 -8.70 -4.60
CA PHE A 56 -8.07 -7.68 -3.61
C PHE A 56 -7.16 -6.46 -3.75
N GLY A 57 -7.76 -5.28 -3.88
CA GLY A 57 -7.04 -4.01 -4.07
C GLY A 57 -6.52 -3.79 -5.50
N LEU A 58 -6.81 -4.70 -6.44
CA LEU A 58 -6.29 -4.62 -7.81
C LEU A 58 -6.93 -3.46 -8.58
N ASP A 59 -8.26 -3.32 -8.49
CA ASP A 59 -9.00 -2.27 -9.20
C ASP A 59 -8.57 -0.88 -8.75
N GLU A 60 -8.31 -0.67 -7.46
CA GLU A 60 -7.81 0.59 -6.93
C GLU A 60 -6.38 0.91 -7.41
N ILE A 61 -5.54 -0.11 -7.57
CA ILE A 61 -4.19 0.06 -8.13
C ILE A 61 -4.27 0.43 -9.61
N ILE A 62 -5.12 -0.26 -10.39
CA ILE A 62 -5.36 0.04 -11.80
C ILE A 62 -5.86 1.47 -11.95
N GLY A 63 -6.92 1.84 -11.22
CA GLY A 63 -7.50 3.18 -11.27
C GLY A 63 -6.52 4.29 -10.85
N PHE A 64 -5.62 4.00 -9.90
CA PHE A 64 -4.53 4.94 -9.59
C PHE A 64 -3.59 5.14 -10.78
N ILE A 65 -3.16 4.06 -11.43
CA ILE A 65 -2.24 4.11 -12.57
C ILE A 65 -2.90 4.81 -13.76
N GLU A 66 -4.14 4.48 -14.07
CA GLU A 66 -4.89 5.11 -15.17
C GLU A 66 -5.01 6.62 -14.96
N LYS A 67 -5.38 7.03 -13.75
CA LYS A 67 -5.52 8.44 -13.39
C LYS A 67 -4.18 9.20 -13.41
N GLN A 68 -3.13 8.66 -12.78
CA GLN A 68 -1.83 9.33 -12.71
C GLN A 68 -1.07 9.28 -14.05
N GLY A 69 -1.28 8.22 -14.81
CA GLY A 69 -0.68 8.00 -16.13
C GLY A 69 -1.45 8.66 -17.27
N LEU A 70 -2.59 9.32 -17.00
CA LEU A 70 -3.46 9.94 -18.01
C LEU A 70 -3.87 8.96 -19.12
N LEU A 71 -4.13 7.70 -18.75
CA LEU A 71 -4.44 6.62 -19.69
C LEU A 71 -5.94 6.56 -20.04
N THR A 72 -6.77 7.23 -19.25
CA THR A 72 -8.19 7.45 -19.54
C THR A 72 -8.39 8.88 -20.06
N PRO A 73 -9.14 9.08 -21.17
CA PRO A 73 -9.44 10.38 -21.75
C PRO A 73 -10.13 11.37 -20.80
#